data_AF-A0A537J3G3-F1
#
_entry.id   AF-A0A537J3G3-F1
#
_cell.length_a   1.000
_cell.length_b   1.000
_cell.length_c   1.000
_cell.angle_alpha   90.00
_cell.angle_beta   90.00
_cell.angle_gamma   90.00
#
_symmetry.space_group_name_H-M   'P 1'
#
loop_
_entity.id
_entity.type
_entity.pdbx_description
1 polymer ?
#
loop_
_entity_poly.entity_id
_entity_poly.type
_entity_poly.pdbx_seq_one_letter_code
_entity_poly.pdbx_strand_id
1 'polypeptide(L)'
;MIVVCDRYPQNQMMGCMDGPLLSEWRESRSRMLRALARWERAPYDWAEAHPPDLVVRLDVAPEVASQRKPDMNLAEIRRRDRISRGLRYHPRTWVAPLDAGVPLEEVVRR
;
A
#
# COMPACT_ATOMS: atom_id res chain seq x y z
N MET A 1 -5.36 18.04 15.60
CA MET A 1 -6.27 17.32 14.69
C MET A 1 -5.61 16.02 14.30
N ILE A 2 -6.32 14.90 14.36
CA ILE A 2 -5.80 13.59 13.93
C ILE A 2 -6.52 13.22 12.64
N VAL A 3 -5.76 12.82 11.61
CA VAL A 3 -6.31 12.32 10.35
C VAL A 3 -5.94 10.84 10.25
N VAL A 4 -6.95 9.99 10.08
CA VAL A 4 -6.76 8.54 9.89
C VAL A 4 -7.09 8.22 8.45
N CYS A 5 -6.16 7.55 7.78
CA CYS A 5 -6.34 7.08 6.41
C CYS A 5 -6.38 5.55 6.42
N ASP A 6 -7.27 4.97 5.61
CA ASP A 6 -7.36 3.51 5.44
C ASP A 6 -6.09 2.94 4.79
N ARG A 7 -5.48 3.70 3.86
CA ARG A 7 -4.37 3.21 3.04
C ARG A 7 -3.27 4.26 2.90
N TYR A 8 -2.04 3.75 2.85
CA TYR A 8 -0.86 4.54 2.50
C TYR A 8 -0.57 4.40 1.00
N PRO A 9 -0.49 5.51 0.23
CA PRO A 9 -0.25 5.47 -1.21
C PRO A 9 1.01 4.68 -1.57
N GLN A 10 0.89 3.74 -2.53
CA GLN A 10 1.98 2.84 -2.90
C GLN A 10 2.58 3.22 -4.24
N ASN A 11 3.69 3.97 -4.22
CA ASN A 11 4.38 4.37 -5.45
C ASN A 11 5.72 3.63 -5.68
N GLN A 12 6.07 2.68 -4.81
CA GLN A 12 7.35 1.94 -4.90
C GLN A 12 7.29 0.78 -5.89
N MET A 13 6.10 0.23 -6.13
CA MET A 13 5.86 -0.80 -7.14
C MET A 13 4.66 -0.42 -7.98
N MET A 14 4.92 -0.05 -9.23
CA MET A 14 3.88 0.31 -10.20
C MET A 14 2.98 -0.89 -10.50
N GLY A 15 1.68 -0.65 -10.70
CA GLY A 15 0.71 -1.70 -11.05
C GLY A 15 0.53 -2.78 -9.98
N CYS A 16 0.94 -2.53 -8.73
CA CYS A 16 0.70 -3.43 -7.62
C CYS A 16 0.03 -2.69 -6.46
N MET A 17 -0.92 -3.36 -5.80
CA MET A 17 -1.74 -2.78 -4.74
C MET A 17 -2.44 -1.50 -5.25
N ASP A 18 -2.46 -0.45 -4.43
CA ASP A 18 -3.07 0.85 -4.75
C ASP A 18 -2.03 1.83 -5.29
N GLY A 19 -1.25 1.41 -6.30
CA GLY A 19 -0.31 2.28 -7.00
C GLY A 19 -0.90 2.88 -8.28
N PRO A 20 -0.21 3.87 -8.89
CA PRO A 20 -0.65 4.46 -10.16
C PRO A 20 -0.86 3.40 -11.24
N LEU A 21 -2.00 3.44 -11.93
CA LEU A 21 -2.38 2.49 -12.97
C LEU A 21 -1.94 2.96 -14.36
N LEU A 22 -1.84 4.27 -14.56
CA LEU A 22 -1.50 4.90 -15.83
C LEU A 22 0.02 5.12 -15.99
N SER A 23 0.84 4.42 -15.20
CA SER A 23 2.29 4.58 -15.23
C SER A 23 2.89 4.32 -16.63
N GLU A 24 2.31 3.40 -17.38
CA GLU A 24 2.68 3.08 -18.77
C GLU A 24 2.42 4.24 -19.74
N TRP A 25 1.45 5.12 -19.45
CA TRP A 25 1.09 6.22 -20.34
C TRP A 25 2.06 7.40 -20.28
N ARG A 26 2.99 7.40 -19.32
CA ARG A 26 4.06 8.39 -19.23
C ARG A 26 4.94 8.44 -20.47
N GLU A 27 5.17 7.29 -21.11
CA GLU A 27 6.01 7.17 -22.31
C GLU A 27 5.19 7.15 -23.60
N SER A 28 3.87 7.31 -23.50
CA SER A 28 2.98 7.35 -24.66
C SER A 28 3.34 8.51 -25.58
N ARG A 29 3.20 8.31 -26.89
CA ARG A 29 3.38 9.38 -27.91
C ARG A 29 2.32 10.48 -27.77
N SER A 30 1.14 10.17 -27.23
CA SER A 30 0.04 11.13 -27.04
C SER A 30 0.30 12.07 -25.86
N ARG A 31 0.24 13.39 -26.11
CA ARG A 31 0.34 14.43 -25.08
C ARG A 31 -0.77 14.33 -24.02
N MET A 32 -1.96 13.90 -24.43
CA MET A 32 -3.11 13.74 -23.54
C MET A 32 -2.91 12.58 -22.56
N LEU A 33 -2.46 11.42 -23.05
CA LEU A 33 -2.20 10.25 -22.20
C LEU A 33 -1.09 10.54 -21.17
N ARG A 34 -0.04 11.27 -21.57
CA ARG A 34 1.00 11.75 -20.65
C ARG A 34 0.47 12.76 -19.62
N ALA A 35 -0.50 13.58 -19.98
CA ALA A 35 -1.12 14.51 -19.05
C ALA A 35 -1.94 13.77 -18.00
N LEU A 36 -2.72 12.76 -18.41
CA LEU A 36 -3.53 11.97 -17.47
C LEU A 36 -2.67 11.16 -16.51
N ALA A 37 -1.59 10.54 -17.00
CA ALA A 37 -0.63 9.83 -16.14
C ALA A 37 0.02 10.74 -15.09
N ARG A 38 0.34 11.99 -15.45
CA ARG A 38 0.88 12.98 -14.50
C ARG A 38 -0.16 13.43 -13.47
N TRP A 39 -1.41 13.58 -13.90
CA TRP A 39 -2.50 13.94 -13.00
C TRP A 39 -2.77 12.83 -11.97
N GLU A 40 -2.84 11.57 -12.41
CA GLU A 40 -3.00 10.42 -11.51
C GLU A 40 -1.85 10.33 -10.50
N ARG A 41 -0.63 10.66 -10.93
CA ARG A 41 0.56 10.59 -10.09
C ARG A 41 0.64 11.71 -9.03
N ALA A 42 0.01 12.86 -9.26
CA ALA A 42 0.18 14.04 -8.41
C ALA A 42 -0.17 13.81 -6.91
N PRO A 43 -1.27 13.12 -6.55
CA PRO A 43 -1.55 12.78 -5.15
C PRO A 43 -0.49 11.88 -4.50
N TYR A 44 0.12 10.97 -5.26
CA TYR A 44 1.17 10.08 -4.75
C TYR A 44 2.45 10.86 -4.46
N ASP A 45 2.84 11.76 -5.35
CA ASP A 45 4.01 12.61 -5.15
C ASP A 45 3.80 13.58 -3.97
N TRP A 46 2.56 14.08 -3.81
CA TRP A 46 2.21 14.89 -2.64
C TRP A 46 2.32 14.10 -1.33
N ALA A 47 1.84 12.85 -1.31
CA ALA A 47 1.94 11.99 -0.14
C ALA A 47 3.39 11.59 0.20
N GLU A 48 4.25 11.43 -0.80
CA GLU A 48 5.68 11.16 -0.59
C GLU A 48 6.40 12.38 0.03
N ALA A 49 6.02 13.60 -0.37
CA ALA A 49 6.54 14.83 0.22
C ALA A 49 5.98 15.13 1.62
N HIS A 50 4.82 14.57 1.98
CA HIS A 50 4.15 14.76 3.27
C HIS A 50 3.94 13.40 3.96
N PRO A 51 5.02 12.75 4.41
CA PRO A 51 4.93 11.43 5.01
C PRO A 51 4.14 11.48 6.33
N PRO A 52 3.35 10.42 6.64
CA PRO A 52 2.61 10.35 7.89
C PRO A 52 3.56 10.17 9.08
N ASP A 53 3.10 10.58 10.26
CA ASP A 53 3.82 10.35 11.51
C ASP A 53 3.83 8.87 11.90
N LEU A 54 2.75 8.15 11.60
CA LEU A 54 2.55 6.74 11.95
C LEU A 54 1.97 5.95 10.77
N VAL A 55 2.54 4.77 10.53
CA VAL A 55 1.95 3.73 9.69
C VAL A 55 1.72 2.49 10.56
N VAL A 56 0.46 2.10 10.68
CA VAL A 56 0.08 0.83 11.30
C VAL A 56 0.02 -0.23 10.20
N ARG A 57 0.98 -1.16 10.21
CA ARG A 57 1.02 -2.26 9.23
C ARG A 57 0.44 -3.52 9.84
N LEU A 58 -0.62 -4.02 9.23
CA LEU A 58 -1.29 -5.25 9.64
C LEU A 58 -0.63 -6.44 8.93
N ASP A 59 0.24 -7.15 9.64
CA ASP A 59 0.94 -8.32 9.13
C ASP A 59 0.10 -9.58 9.46
N VAL A 60 -0.16 -10.42 8.45
CA VAL A 60 -0.90 -11.68 8.62
C VAL A 60 -0.26 -12.76 7.77
N ALA A 61 -0.26 -14.01 8.26
CA ALA A 61 0.25 -15.14 7.48
C ALA A 61 -0.59 -15.32 6.20
N PRO A 62 0.02 -15.54 5.02
CA PRO A 62 -0.70 -15.76 3.76
C PRO A 62 -1.78 -16.84 3.84
N GLU A 63 -1.52 -17.90 4.62
CA GLU A 63 -2.43 -19.01 4.84
C GLU A 63 -3.70 -18.54 5.58
N VAL A 64 -3.54 -17.71 6.61
CA VAL A 64 -4.67 -17.11 7.34
C VAL A 64 -5.41 -16.10 6.46
N ALA A 65 -4.69 -15.30 5.68
CA ALA A 65 -5.28 -14.36 4.74
C ALA A 65 -6.12 -15.06 3.66
N SER A 66 -5.68 -16.22 3.16
CA SER A 66 -6.44 -17.01 2.19
C SER A 66 -7.76 -17.56 2.74
N GLN A 67 -7.82 -17.85 4.04
CA GLN A 67 -9.06 -18.27 4.69
C GLN A 67 -10.07 -17.11 4.81
N ARG A 68 -9.57 -15.88 5.00
CA ARG A 68 -10.41 -14.66 5.06
C ARG A 68 -10.90 -14.20 3.68
N LYS A 69 -10.14 -14.51 2.63
CA LYS A 69 -10.45 -14.13 1.25
C LYS A 69 -10.28 -15.32 0.28
N PRO A 70 -11.23 -16.27 0.29
CA PRO A 70 -11.10 -17.52 -0.46
C PRO A 70 -11.17 -17.35 -1.98
N ASP A 71 -11.64 -16.21 -2.48
CA ASP A 71 -11.68 -15.85 -3.91
C ASP A 71 -10.30 -15.47 -4.47
N MET A 72 -9.30 -15.21 -3.62
CA MET A 72 -7.98 -14.78 -4.05
C MET A 72 -6.98 -15.94 -4.09
N ASN A 73 -6.22 -16.03 -5.19
CA ASN A 73 -5.18 -17.04 -5.35
C ASN A 73 -4.09 -16.88 -4.27
N LEU A 74 -3.74 -17.97 -3.57
CA LEU A 74 -2.68 -18.00 -2.56
C LEU A 74 -1.32 -17.50 -3.10
N ALA A 75 -1.01 -17.75 -4.37
CA ALA A 75 0.20 -17.23 -5.01
C ALA A 75 0.19 -15.69 -5.08
N GLU A 76 -0.97 -15.10 -5.37
CA GLU A 76 -1.13 -13.64 -5.38
C GLU A 76 -1.06 -13.07 -3.96
N ILE A 77 -1.66 -13.73 -2.98
CA ILE A 77 -1.58 -13.35 -1.56
C ILE A 77 -0.12 -13.35 -1.09
N ARG A 78 0.64 -14.42 -1.37
CA ARG A 78 2.06 -14.51 -1.04
C ARG A 78 2.90 -13.43 -1.74
N ARG A 79 2.57 -13.10 -2.99
CA ARG A 79 3.21 -11.99 -3.70
C ARG A 79 2.93 -10.66 -3.00
N ARG A 80 1.67 -10.38 -2.65
CA ARG A 80 1.26 -9.14 -1.94
C ARG A 80 1.87 -9.04 -0.54
N ASP A 81 1.96 -10.14 0.20
CA ASP A 81 2.61 -10.19 1.52
C ASP A 81 4.10 -9.83 1.43
N ARG A 82 4.84 -10.47 0.51
CA ARG A 82 6.27 -10.17 0.28
C ARG A 82 6.48 -8.71 -0.07
N ILE A 83 5.60 -8.18 -0.91
CA ILE A 83 5.58 -6.80 -1.35
C ILE A 83 5.36 -5.85 -0.16
N SER A 84 4.30 -6.08 0.63
CA SER A 84 3.95 -5.26 1.80
C SER A 84 5.06 -5.22 2.85
N ARG A 85 5.70 -6.37 3.12
CA ARG A 85 6.83 -6.47 4.05
C ARG A 85 8.08 -5.75 3.56
N GLY A 86 8.28 -5.69 2.23
CA GLY A 86 9.40 -5.03 1.59
C GLY A 86 9.24 -3.52 1.40
N LEU A 87 8.09 -2.94 1.76
CA LEU A 87 7.84 -1.52 1.64
C LEU A 87 8.78 -0.72 2.54
N ARG A 88 9.36 0.34 1.96
CA ARG A 88 10.19 1.30 2.70
C ARG A 88 9.35 2.53 3.03
N TYR A 89 9.44 2.99 4.27
CA TYR A 89 8.75 4.21 4.69
C TYR A 89 9.76 5.33 4.84
N HIS A 90 9.26 6.56 4.82
CA HIS A 90 10.10 7.72 5.04
C HIS A 90 10.77 7.62 6.44
N PRO A 91 12.03 8.04 6.63
CA PRO A 91 12.74 7.87 7.91
C PRO A 91 12.08 8.54 9.12
N ARG A 92 11.20 9.52 8.88
CA ARG A 92 10.41 10.22 9.93
C ARG A 92 9.11 9.52 10.29
N THR A 93 8.67 8.54 9.50
CA THR A 93 7.45 7.79 9.73
C THR A 93 7.74 6.65 10.71
N TRP A 94 7.04 6.63 11.82
CA TRP A 94 7.07 5.48 12.72
C TRP A 94 6.21 4.36 12.14
N VAL A 95 6.75 3.14 12.08
CA VAL A 95 6.04 1.98 11.55
C VAL A 95 5.75 1.04 12.71
N ALA A 96 4.47 0.82 12.99
CA ALA A 96 3.98 -0.11 14.00
C ALA A 96 3.48 -1.40 13.32
N PRO A 97 4.28 -2.48 13.27
CA PRO A 97 3.82 -3.76 12.79
C PRO A 97 2.92 -4.42 13.83
N LEU A 98 1.69 -4.76 13.44
CA LEU A 98 0.74 -5.49 14.26
C LEU A 98 0.45 -6.86 13.65
N ASP A 99 0.43 -7.89 14.48
CA ASP A 99 -0.03 -9.21 14.05
C ASP A 99 -1.56 -9.20 13.94
N ALA A 100 -2.07 -9.21 12.72
CA ALA A 100 -3.50 -9.27 12.44
C ALA A 100 -4.01 -10.71 12.29
N GLY A 101 -3.20 -11.73 12.60
CA GLY A 101 -3.58 -13.13 12.68
C GLY A 101 -4.32 -13.49 13.98
N VAL A 102 -4.07 -12.75 15.06
CA VAL A 102 -4.73 -12.96 16.37
C VAL A 102 -6.13 -12.32 16.42
N PRO A 103 -6.96 -12.67 17.41
CA PRO A 103 -8.26 -12.03 17.62
C PRO A 103 -8.15 -10.51 17.80
N LEU A 104 -9.18 -9.78 17.35
CA LEU A 104 -9.20 -8.31 17.35
C LEU A 104 -8.94 -7.72 18.75
N GLU A 105 -9.47 -8.35 19.79
CA GLU A 105 -9.30 -7.92 21.18
C GLU A 105 -7.84 -7.94 21.63
N GLU A 106 -7.02 -8.83 21.06
CA GLU A 106 -5.59 -8.89 21.32
C GLU A 106 -4.83 -7.84 20.50
N VAL A 107 -5.23 -7.60 19.25
CA VAL A 107 -4.63 -6.57 18.38
C VAL A 107 -4.75 -5.18 19.00
N VAL A 108 -5.93 -4.83 19.52
CA VAL A 108 -6.23 -3.48 20.05
C VAL A 108 -5.50 -3.17 21.36
N ARG A 109 -4.99 -4.18 22.07
CA ARG A 109 -4.28 -4.00 23.36
C ARG A 109 -2.78 -3.71 23.19
N ARG A 110 -2.24 -3.83 21.98
CA ARG A 110 -0.82 -3.59 21.66
C ARG A 110 -0.61 -2.19 21.11
#